data_AF-Q20322-F1
#
_entry.id   AF-Q20322-F1
#
_cell.length_a   1.000
_cell.length_b   1.000
_cell.length_c   1.000
_cell.angle_alpha   90.00
_cell.angle_beta   90.00
_cell.angle_gamma   90.00
#
_symmetry.space_group_name_H-M   'P 1'
#
loop_
_entity.id
_entity.type
_entity.pdbx_description
1 polymer ?
#
loop_
_entity_poly.entity_id
_entity_poly.type
_entity_poly.pdbx_seq_one_letter_code
_entity_poly.pdbx_strand_id
1 'polypeptide(L)'
;MDINEMIRGFEKELSAIKEKGQSDIQREENEFKADMEKMEDDHSKEMDRLRSQAAKVQSEKETFDRKRRETLEKHKKELDELEKKNKKEEDDLREQNMNLWNKNLDQQIALGNELNNKYTEISNQNSRLQIKIGQEEDIRVFKIKLLDVSKVWTDVKVNYQDYLRNTLDEHSNSNKSDVLKEIDTLIYNKEKLNEVLITAKKLLGKCQKFTTSDSFKVINDSLTELMRFKFEDDILIELKTIIKKNGSAEQSFLTKMDETIDKYNEMVNELPGLQLKSVEPIHQAAIQ
;
A
#
# COMPACT_ATOMS: atom_id res chain seq x y z
N MET A 1 86.27 106.58 -89.76
CA MET A 1 85.96 105.15 -89.55
C MET A 1 85.21 104.71 -90.78
N ASP A 2 85.80 103.80 -91.55
CA ASP A 2 85.17 103.26 -92.76
C ASP A 2 83.88 102.53 -92.33
N ILE A 3 82.78 102.76 -93.06
CA ILE A 3 81.50 102.06 -92.82
C ILE A 3 81.75 100.54 -92.81
N ASN A 4 82.67 100.04 -93.62
CA ASN A 4 83.02 98.61 -93.65
C ASN A 4 83.69 98.12 -92.36
N GLU A 5 84.45 98.98 -91.68
CA GLU A 5 85.15 98.64 -90.44
C GLU A 5 84.16 98.59 -89.25
N MET A 6 83.18 99.51 -89.24
CA MET A 6 82.09 99.51 -88.27
C MET A 6 81.12 98.34 -88.50
N ILE A 7 80.78 98.02 -89.75
CA ILE A 7 80.01 96.82 -90.13
C ILE A 7 80.75 95.55 -89.66
N ARG A 8 82.06 95.42 -89.91
CA ARG A 8 82.85 94.30 -89.39
C ARG A 8 82.83 94.21 -87.86
N GLY A 9 82.93 95.34 -87.17
CA GLY A 9 82.83 95.39 -85.71
C GLY A 9 81.50 94.86 -85.21
N PHE A 10 80.40 95.37 -85.76
CA PHE A 10 79.04 94.91 -85.43
C PHE A 10 78.80 93.45 -85.81
N GLU A 11 79.31 92.98 -86.96
CA GLU A 11 79.24 91.55 -87.34
C GLU A 11 79.99 90.66 -86.36
N LYS A 12 81.14 91.14 -85.82
CA LYS A 12 81.92 90.43 -84.81
C LYS A 12 81.20 90.38 -83.47
N GLU A 13 80.59 91.47 -83.03
CA GLU A 13 79.76 91.51 -81.82
C GLU A 13 78.50 90.67 -81.96
N LEU A 14 77.78 90.76 -83.09
CA LEU A 14 76.62 89.92 -83.39
C LEU A 14 77.00 88.44 -83.43
N SER A 15 78.15 88.10 -83.99
CA SER A 15 78.66 86.71 -83.96
C SER A 15 78.98 86.27 -82.54
N ALA A 16 79.63 87.11 -81.72
CA ALA A 16 79.93 86.79 -80.32
C ALA A 16 78.66 86.66 -79.46
N ILE A 17 77.65 87.53 -79.65
CA ILE A 17 76.35 87.42 -79.00
C ILE A 17 75.63 86.15 -79.44
N LYS A 18 75.70 85.80 -80.73
CA LYS A 18 75.10 84.59 -81.27
C LYS A 18 75.78 83.33 -80.73
N GLU A 19 77.12 83.29 -80.68
CA GLU A 19 77.89 82.20 -80.07
C GLU A 19 77.59 82.07 -78.58
N LYS A 20 77.54 83.18 -77.84
CA LYS A 20 77.19 83.18 -76.42
C LYS A 20 75.75 82.70 -76.19
N GLY A 21 74.80 83.19 -76.97
CA GLY A 21 73.40 82.75 -76.91
C GLY A 21 73.24 81.28 -77.25
N GLN A 22 73.95 80.78 -78.26
CA GLN A 22 73.99 79.35 -78.58
C GLN A 22 74.62 78.54 -77.43
N SER A 23 75.70 79.03 -76.83
CA SER A 23 76.33 78.37 -75.69
C SER A 23 75.44 78.35 -74.44
N ASP A 24 74.70 79.43 -74.16
CA ASP A 24 73.78 79.52 -73.02
C ASP A 24 72.56 78.60 -73.23
N ILE A 25 71.97 78.60 -74.44
CA ILE A 25 70.90 77.67 -74.82
C ILE A 25 71.38 76.23 -74.65
N GLN A 26 72.57 75.91 -75.15
CA GLN A 26 73.09 74.55 -75.05
C GLN A 26 73.43 74.14 -73.62
N ARG A 27 73.83 75.10 -72.76
CA ARG A 27 73.97 74.85 -71.32
C ARG A 27 72.62 74.59 -70.66
N GLU A 28 71.62 75.43 -70.91
CA GLU A 28 70.27 75.25 -70.37
C GLU A 28 69.63 73.95 -70.87
N GLU A 29 69.83 73.57 -72.13
CA GLU A 29 69.39 72.28 -72.68
C GLU A 29 70.08 71.11 -71.97
N ASN A 30 71.39 71.21 -71.69
CA ASN A 30 72.12 70.17 -70.96
C ASN A 30 71.68 70.09 -69.49
N GLU A 31 71.45 71.22 -68.82
CA GLU A 31 70.91 71.28 -67.45
C GLU A 31 69.50 70.68 -67.40
N PHE A 32 68.63 71.09 -68.32
CA PHE A 32 67.28 70.56 -68.43
C PHE A 32 67.28 69.05 -68.71
N LYS A 33 68.16 68.58 -69.60
CA LYS A 33 68.29 67.15 -69.90
C LYS A 33 68.78 66.37 -68.67
N ALA A 34 69.78 66.89 -67.95
CA ALA A 34 70.27 66.25 -66.73
C ALA A 34 69.21 66.20 -65.63
N ASP A 35 68.41 67.27 -65.46
CA ASP A 35 67.30 67.31 -64.52
C ASP A 35 66.19 66.32 -64.90
N MET A 36 65.87 66.21 -66.19
CA MET A 36 64.92 65.21 -66.69
C MET A 36 65.41 63.78 -66.45
N GLU A 37 66.67 63.47 -66.76
CA GLU A 37 67.26 62.15 -66.49
C GLU A 37 67.22 61.81 -64.99
N LYS A 38 67.53 62.79 -64.13
CA LYS A 38 67.46 62.63 -62.67
C LYS A 38 66.02 62.44 -62.19
N MET A 39 65.07 63.20 -62.70
CA MET A 39 63.65 63.06 -62.36
C MET A 39 63.10 61.70 -62.79
N GLU A 40 63.48 61.20 -63.97
CA GLU A 40 63.11 59.87 -64.45
C GLU A 40 63.69 58.76 -63.57
N ASP A 41 64.96 58.88 -63.16
CA ASP A 41 65.61 57.94 -62.24
C ASP A 41 64.96 57.95 -60.85
N ASP A 42 64.69 59.13 -60.29
CA ASP A 42 63.99 59.28 -59.01
C ASP A 42 62.56 58.74 -59.07
N HIS A 43 61.84 58.99 -60.17
CA HIS A 43 60.50 58.44 -60.39
C HIS A 43 60.53 56.91 -60.50
N SER A 44 61.48 56.37 -61.27
CA SER A 44 61.67 54.92 -61.41
C SER A 44 61.92 54.24 -60.06
N LYS A 45 62.81 54.83 -59.24
CA LYS A 45 63.09 54.36 -57.87
C LYS A 45 61.86 54.39 -56.97
N GLU A 46 61.07 55.46 -56.99
CA GLU A 46 59.85 55.52 -56.18
C GLU A 46 58.80 54.51 -56.67
N MET A 47 58.67 54.30 -57.98
CA MET A 47 57.77 53.29 -58.54
C MET A 47 58.17 51.87 -58.13
N ASP A 48 59.46 51.55 -58.13
CA ASP A 48 59.96 50.26 -57.66
C ASP A 48 59.79 50.09 -56.14
N ARG A 49 59.94 51.17 -55.37
CA ARG A 49 59.66 51.18 -53.92
C ARG A 49 58.18 50.90 -53.64
N LEU A 50 57.28 51.58 -54.34
CA LEU A 50 55.83 51.39 -54.20
C LEU A 50 55.38 50.00 -54.63
N ARG A 51 55.90 49.47 -55.74
CA ARG A 51 55.65 48.09 -56.17
C ARG A 51 56.11 47.08 -55.13
N SER A 52 57.32 47.28 -54.59
CA SER A 52 57.87 46.43 -53.53
C SER A 52 57.01 46.47 -52.26
N GLN A 53 56.54 47.67 -51.87
CA GLN A 53 55.66 47.84 -50.72
C GLN A 53 54.27 47.20 -50.96
N ALA A 54 53.69 47.37 -52.14
CA ALA A 54 52.43 46.74 -52.51
C ALA A 54 52.54 45.20 -52.49
N ALA A 55 53.63 44.64 -53.02
CA ALA A 55 53.90 43.21 -52.97
C ALA A 55 54.01 42.69 -51.52
N LYS A 56 54.70 43.44 -50.65
CA LYS A 56 54.80 43.10 -49.22
C LYS A 56 53.44 43.10 -48.53
N VAL A 57 52.64 44.14 -48.71
CA VAL A 57 51.29 44.25 -48.12
C VAL A 57 50.38 43.13 -48.63
N GLN A 58 50.46 42.80 -49.93
CA GLN A 58 49.67 41.71 -50.51
C GLN A 58 50.06 40.35 -49.90
N SER A 59 51.36 40.08 -49.73
CA SER A 59 51.86 38.86 -49.09
C SER A 59 51.44 38.75 -47.61
N GLU A 60 51.49 39.87 -46.87
CA GLU A 60 51.02 39.94 -45.47
C GLU A 60 49.51 39.67 -45.37
N LYS A 61 48.72 40.25 -46.28
CA LYS A 61 47.27 40.02 -46.38
C LYS A 61 46.96 38.55 -46.65
N GLU A 62 47.61 37.93 -47.64
CA GLU A 62 47.41 36.51 -47.96
C GLU A 62 47.78 35.60 -46.77
N THR A 63 48.86 35.93 -46.07
CA THR A 63 49.28 35.22 -44.86
C THR A 63 48.26 35.37 -43.73
N PHE A 64 47.71 36.57 -43.53
CA PHE A 64 46.66 36.83 -42.55
C PHE A 64 45.37 36.08 -42.90
N ASP A 65 44.91 36.15 -44.15
CA ASP A 65 43.70 35.47 -44.62
C ASP A 65 43.84 33.94 -44.54
N ARG A 66 45.04 33.40 -44.76
CA ARG A 66 45.34 31.97 -44.52
C ARG A 66 45.20 31.62 -43.04
N LYS A 67 45.88 32.35 -42.14
CA LYS A 67 45.79 32.12 -40.69
C LYS A 67 44.35 32.26 -40.16
N ARG A 68 43.61 33.24 -40.67
CA ARG A 68 42.19 33.44 -40.33
C ARG A 68 41.34 32.25 -40.73
N ARG A 69 41.51 31.72 -41.96
CA ARG A 69 40.80 30.52 -42.42
C ARG A 69 41.14 29.28 -41.58
N GLU A 70 42.41 29.06 -41.29
CA GLU A 70 42.87 27.95 -40.45
C GLU A 70 42.27 28.04 -39.03
N THR A 71 42.23 29.23 -38.45
CA THR A 71 41.64 29.46 -37.12
C THR A 71 40.13 29.23 -37.13
N LEU A 72 39.41 29.74 -38.14
CA LEU A 72 37.97 29.51 -38.28
C LEU A 72 37.64 28.03 -38.46
N GLU A 73 38.42 27.31 -39.26
CA GLU A 73 38.23 25.87 -39.48
C GLU A 73 38.50 25.08 -38.19
N LYS A 74 39.55 25.45 -37.44
CA LYS A 74 39.84 24.84 -36.14
C LYS A 74 38.68 25.05 -35.16
N HIS A 75 38.19 26.28 -34.99
CA HIS A 75 37.07 26.56 -34.08
C HIS A 75 35.78 25.86 -34.52
N LYS A 76 35.52 25.75 -35.83
CA LYS A 76 34.37 25.01 -36.33
C LYS A 76 34.44 23.53 -35.94
N LYS A 77 35.59 22.89 -36.10
CA LYS A 77 35.79 21.49 -35.70
C LYS A 77 35.64 21.29 -34.18
N GLU A 78 36.22 22.18 -33.38
CA GLU A 78 36.09 22.14 -31.92
C GLU A 78 34.63 22.28 -31.48
N LEU A 79 33.87 23.16 -32.13
CA LEU A 79 32.44 23.34 -31.87
C LEU A 79 31.62 22.10 -32.27
N ASP A 80 31.87 21.53 -33.46
CA ASP A 80 31.23 20.30 -33.92
C ASP A 80 31.52 19.10 -32.97
N GLU A 81 32.75 19.02 -32.44
CA GLU A 81 33.14 17.99 -31.46
C GLU A 81 32.46 18.17 -30.10
N LEU A 82 32.39 19.42 -29.61
CA LEU A 82 31.69 19.75 -28.37
C LEU A 82 30.19 19.49 -28.46
N GLU A 83 29.55 19.85 -29.58
CA GLU A 83 28.13 19.57 -29.81
C GLU A 83 27.84 18.07 -29.85
N LYS A 84 28.69 17.28 -30.53
CA LYS A 84 28.57 15.81 -30.54
C LYS A 84 28.73 15.21 -29.16
N LYS A 85 29.72 15.68 -28.39
CA LYS A 85 29.96 15.21 -27.03
C LYS A 85 28.79 15.55 -26.11
N ASN A 86 28.31 16.79 -26.15
CA ASN A 86 27.17 17.25 -25.35
C ASN A 86 25.91 16.46 -25.67
N LYS A 87 25.63 16.21 -26.96
CA LYS A 87 24.48 15.40 -27.38
C LYS A 87 24.57 13.96 -26.85
N LYS A 88 25.75 13.35 -26.93
CA LYS A 88 25.98 12.01 -26.40
C LYS A 88 25.76 11.96 -24.88
N GLU A 89 26.32 12.91 -24.14
CA GLU A 89 26.13 13.01 -22.69
C GLU A 89 24.65 13.23 -22.32
N GLU A 90 23.93 14.04 -23.08
CA GLU A 90 22.49 14.24 -22.87
C GLU A 90 21.67 12.97 -23.14
N ASP A 91 21.97 12.24 -24.22
CA ASP A 91 21.32 10.97 -24.55
C ASP A 91 21.62 9.89 -23.46
N ASP A 92 22.87 9.78 -23.02
CA ASP A 92 23.29 8.87 -21.95
C ASP A 92 22.57 9.20 -20.62
N LEU A 93 22.45 10.50 -20.26
CA LEU A 93 21.72 10.94 -19.07
C LEU A 93 20.22 10.68 -19.16
N ARG A 94 19.61 10.89 -20.34
CA ARG A 94 18.19 10.57 -20.58
C ARG A 94 17.94 9.08 -20.41
N GLU A 95 18.81 8.23 -20.95
CA GLU A 95 18.72 6.77 -20.80
C GLU A 95 18.87 6.34 -19.34
N GLN A 96 19.86 6.87 -18.61
CA GLN A 96 20.06 6.59 -17.19
C GLN A 96 18.85 7.01 -16.35
N ASN A 97 18.31 8.20 -16.59
CA ASN A 97 17.13 8.70 -15.89
C ASN A 97 15.90 7.82 -16.16
N MET A 98 15.70 7.39 -17.41
CA MET A 98 14.59 6.50 -17.77
C MET A 98 14.73 5.12 -17.11
N ASN A 99 15.94 4.57 -17.08
CA ASN A 99 16.23 3.30 -16.42
C ASN A 99 15.99 3.35 -14.91
N LEU A 100 16.39 4.44 -14.24
CA LEU A 100 16.10 4.65 -12.82
C LEU A 100 14.61 4.80 -12.55
N TRP A 101 13.89 5.53 -13.41
CA TRP A 101 12.46 5.70 -13.30
C TRP A 101 11.72 4.36 -13.44
N ASN A 102 12.05 3.56 -14.44
CA ASN A 102 11.48 2.21 -14.63
C ASN A 102 11.77 1.31 -13.42
N LYS A 103 13.01 1.28 -12.92
CA LYS A 103 13.36 0.48 -11.72
C LYS A 103 12.58 0.91 -10.49
N ASN A 104 12.39 2.21 -10.28
CA ASN A 104 11.59 2.71 -9.17
C ASN A 104 10.12 2.32 -9.33
N LEU A 105 9.57 2.46 -10.54
CA LEU A 105 8.20 2.04 -10.84
C LEU A 105 7.98 0.54 -10.55
N ASP A 106 8.89 -0.32 -11.01
CA ASP A 106 8.83 -1.76 -10.77
C ASP A 106 8.89 -2.09 -9.26
N GLN A 107 9.74 -1.39 -8.51
CA GLN A 107 9.82 -1.52 -7.05
C GLN A 107 8.53 -1.10 -6.36
N GLN A 108 7.91 0.01 -6.77
CA GLN A 108 6.63 0.46 -6.21
C GLN A 108 5.49 -0.54 -6.50
N ILE A 109 5.45 -1.10 -7.71
CA ILE A 109 4.48 -2.13 -8.08
C ILE A 109 4.69 -3.39 -7.22
N ALA A 110 5.94 -3.85 -7.07
CA ALA A 110 6.27 -5.01 -6.24
C ALA A 110 5.86 -4.80 -4.77
N LEU A 111 6.18 -3.64 -4.19
CA LEU A 111 5.79 -3.28 -2.82
C LEU A 111 4.27 -3.20 -2.65
N GLY A 112 3.57 -2.61 -3.62
CA GLY A 112 2.11 -2.54 -3.63
C GLY A 112 1.46 -3.93 -3.63
N ASN A 113 1.98 -4.85 -4.45
CA ASN A 113 1.52 -6.24 -4.49
C ASN A 113 1.80 -6.99 -3.19
N GLU A 114 3.00 -6.83 -2.61
CA GLU A 114 3.33 -7.47 -1.33
C GLU A 114 2.42 -6.97 -0.19
N LEU A 115 2.18 -5.66 -0.12
CA LEU A 115 1.30 -5.07 0.89
C LEU A 115 -0.15 -5.54 0.73
N ASN A 116 -0.65 -5.61 -0.51
CA ASN A 116 -2.00 -6.10 -0.78
C ASN A 116 -2.17 -7.59 -0.42
N ASN A 117 -1.15 -8.41 -0.68
CA ASN A 117 -1.15 -9.82 -0.28
C ASN A 117 -1.20 -9.96 1.25
N LYS A 118 -0.35 -9.22 1.97
CA LYS A 118 -0.35 -9.21 3.45
C LYS A 118 -1.69 -8.72 4.03
N TYR A 119 -2.28 -7.68 3.44
CA TYR A 119 -3.58 -7.19 3.87
C TYR A 119 -4.69 -8.24 3.68
N THR A 120 -4.69 -8.92 2.53
CA THR A 120 -5.65 -10.00 2.23
C THR A 120 -5.50 -11.17 3.20
N GLU A 121 -4.27 -11.57 3.50
CA GLU A 121 -3.96 -12.64 4.46
C GLU A 121 -4.50 -12.30 5.87
N ILE A 122 -4.17 -11.10 6.38
CA ILE A 122 -4.64 -10.62 7.69
C ILE A 122 -6.18 -10.53 7.72
N SER A 123 -6.81 -10.03 6.65
CA SER A 123 -8.27 -9.94 6.55
C SER A 123 -8.94 -11.32 6.63
N ASN A 124 -8.38 -12.31 5.93
CA ASN A 124 -8.88 -13.68 5.96
C ASN A 124 -8.69 -14.32 7.34
N GLN A 125 -7.52 -14.14 7.97
CA GLN A 125 -7.25 -14.61 9.33
C GLN A 125 -8.21 -13.98 10.35
N ASN A 126 -8.43 -12.67 10.27
CA ASN A 126 -9.36 -11.96 11.15
C ASN A 126 -10.80 -12.46 10.98
N SER A 127 -11.25 -12.69 9.74
CA SER A 127 -12.58 -13.24 9.46
C SER A 127 -12.76 -14.64 10.07
N ARG A 128 -11.74 -15.51 9.95
CA ARG A 128 -11.73 -16.83 10.59
C ARG A 128 -11.79 -16.73 12.12
N LEU A 129 -11.02 -15.82 12.72
CA LEU A 129 -11.02 -15.59 14.16
C LEU A 129 -12.38 -15.09 14.66
N GLN A 130 -13.03 -14.15 13.96
CA GLN A 130 -14.36 -13.66 14.33
C GLN A 130 -15.41 -14.77 14.33
N ILE A 131 -15.39 -15.64 13.32
CA ILE A 131 -16.27 -16.82 13.28
C ILE A 131 -16.02 -17.71 14.50
N LYS A 132 -14.75 -18.00 14.83
CA LYS A 132 -14.41 -18.85 15.98
C LYS A 132 -14.77 -18.21 17.33
N ILE A 133 -14.63 -16.89 17.48
CA ILE A 133 -15.08 -16.16 18.67
C ILE A 133 -16.60 -16.30 18.84
N GLY A 134 -17.36 -16.13 17.75
CA GLY A 134 -18.81 -16.34 17.78
C GLY A 134 -19.20 -17.77 18.17
N GLN A 135 -18.45 -18.77 17.69
CA GLN A 135 -18.65 -20.18 18.06
C GLN A 135 -18.40 -20.42 19.55
N GLU A 136 -17.29 -19.92 20.10
CA GLU A 136 -16.97 -20.08 21.53
C GLU A 136 -17.98 -19.35 22.41
N GLU A 137 -18.48 -18.19 21.97
CA GLU A 137 -19.55 -17.47 22.66
C GLU A 137 -20.85 -18.28 22.69
N ASP A 138 -21.25 -18.89 21.57
CA ASP A 138 -22.41 -19.79 21.52
C ASP A 138 -22.23 -20.99 22.47
N ILE A 139 -21.03 -21.59 22.53
CA ILE A 139 -20.71 -22.68 23.48
C ILE A 139 -20.80 -22.19 24.92
N ARG A 140 -20.27 -21.00 25.22
CA ARG A 140 -20.29 -20.41 26.56
C ARG A 140 -21.73 -20.16 27.03
N VAL A 141 -22.55 -19.54 26.18
CA VAL A 141 -23.97 -19.30 26.45
C VAL A 141 -24.72 -20.62 26.65
N PHE A 142 -24.44 -21.63 25.83
CA PHE A 142 -24.99 -22.97 25.99
C PHE A 142 -24.60 -23.62 27.34
N LYS A 143 -23.32 -23.57 27.73
CA LYS A 143 -22.83 -24.12 29.01
C LYS A 143 -23.49 -23.45 30.20
N ILE A 144 -23.63 -22.12 30.17
CA ILE A 144 -24.38 -21.37 31.20
C ILE A 144 -25.81 -21.90 31.27
N LYS A 145 -26.44 -22.17 30.12
CA LYS A 145 -27.81 -22.68 30.11
C LYS A 145 -27.94 -24.10 30.64
N LEU A 146 -26.93 -24.95 30.48
CA LEU A 146 -26.91 -26.27 31.15
C LEU A 146 -26.81 -26.14 32.67
N LEU A 147 -26.04 -25.19 33.19
CA LEU A 147 -25.97 -24.93 34.64
C LEU A 147 -27.32 -24.43 35.18
N ASP A 148 -28.05 -23.62 34.42
CA ASP A 148 -29.41 -23.23 34.77
C ASP A 148 -30.35 -24.44 34.92
N VAL A 149 -30.20 -25.48 34.09
CA VAL A 149 -30.99 -26.72 34.21
C VAL A 149 -30.76 -27.36 35.57
N SER A 150 -29.50 -27.52 35.97
CA SER A 150 -29.15 -28.09 37.29
C SER A 150 -29.67 -27.26 38.45
N LYS A 151 -29.63 -25.93 38.32
CA LYS A 151 -30.17 -25.02 39.34
C LYS A 151 -31.69 -25.15 39.48
N VAL A 152 -32.44 -25.09 38.37
CA VAL A 152 -33.90 -25.21 38.41
C VAL A 152 -34.33 -26.61 38.85
N TRP A 153 -33.58 -27.65 38.48
CA TRP A 153 -33.82 -29.00 38.97
C TRP A 153 -33.65 -29.10 40.49
N THR A 154 -32.66 -28.41 41.06
CA THR A 154 -32.46 -28.38 42.52
C THR A 154 -33.70 -27.81 43.22
N ASP A 155 -34.28 -26.72 42.70
CA ASP A 155 -35.51 -26.13 43.23
C ASP A 155 -36.70 -27.11 43.16
N VAL A 156 -36.82 -27.85 42.05
CA VAL A 156 -37.84 -28.89 41.88
C VAL A 156 -37.64 -30.02 42.89
N LYS A 157 -36.41 -30.53 43.01
CA LYS A 157 -36.05 -31.64 43.90
C LYS A 157 -36.29 -31.31 45.37
N VAL A 158 -35.88 -30.12 45.82
CA VAL A 158 -36.08 -29.67 47.21
C VAL A 158 -37.57 -29.62 47.54
N ASN A 159 -38.39 -28.97 46.69
CA ASN A 159 -39.84 -28.92 46.91
C ASN A 159 -40.48 -30.32 46.95
N TYR A 160 -39.98 -31.26 46.13
CA TYR A 160 -40.42 -32.65 46.15
C TYR A 160 -40.02 -33.38 47.44
N GLN A 161 -38.73 -33.38 47.79
CA GLN A 161 -38.19 -34.16 48.90
C GLN A 161 -38.61 -33.61 50.27
N ASP A 162 -38.56 -32.29 50.45
CA ASP A 162 -38.78 -31.67 51.75
C ASP A 162 -40.26 -31.50 52.10
N TYR A 163 -41.13 -31.26 51.11
CA TYR A 163 -42.52 -30.92 51.41
C TYR A 163 -43.48 -32.07 51.09
N LEU A 164 -43.48 -32.60 49.87
CA LEU A 164 -44.47 -33.61 49.49
C LEU A 164 -44.30 -34.91 50.28
N ARG A 165 -43.06 -35.37 50.47
CA ARG A 165 -42.79 -36.58 51.26
C ARG A 165 -43.20 -36.42 52.72
N ASN A 166 -42.72 -35.35 53.38
CA ASN A 166 -43.03 -35.09 54.79
C ASN A 166 -44.53 -34.85 55.00
N THR A 167 -45.19 -34.13 54.08
CA THR A 167 -46.63 -33.92 54.18
C THR A 167 -47.35 -35.27 54.08
N LEU A 168 -47.08 -36.09 53.06
CA LEU A 168 -47.73 -37.39 52.86
C LEU A 168 -47.53 -38.37 54.03
N ASP A 169 -46.35 -38.37 54.63
CA ASP A 169 -46.04 -39.21 55.81
C ASP A 169 -46.76 -38.72 57.08
N GLU A 170 -46.94 -37.39 57.25
CA GLU A 170 -47.49 -36.77 58.46
C GLU A 170 -48.96 -36.31 58.36
N HIS A 171 -49.74 -36.83 57.38
CA HIS A 171 -51.08 -36.36 56.93
C HIS A 171 -52.23 -36.26 57.98
N SER A 172 -51.96 -36.23 59.29
CA SER A 172 -52.99 -35.94 60.31
C SER A 172 -53.27 -34.45 60.54
N ASN A 173 -52.35 -33.50 60.26
CA ASN A 173 -52.52 -32.10 60.71
C ASN A 173 -52.28 -30.97 59.68
N SER A 174 -51.85 -31.25 58.44
CA SER A 174 -51.59 -30.18 57.46
C SER A 174 -52.89 -29.60 56.86
N ASN A 175 -53.01 -28.28 56.80
CA ASN A 175 -54.11 -27.60 56.11
C ASN A 175 -54.04 -27.91 54.60
N LYS A 176 -55.10 -28.54 54.06
CA LYS A 176 -55.20 -28.90 52.63
C LYS A 176 -54.87 -27.74 51.69
N SER A 177 -55.23 -26.51 52.08
CA SER A 177 -54.97 -25.33 51.27
C SER A 177 -53.48 -25.07 51.06
N ASP A 178 -52.64 -25.40 52.03
CA ASP A 178 -51.20 -25.14 51.95
C ASP A 178 -50.53 -26.22 51.09
N VAL A 179 -50.95 -27.48 51.22
CA VAL A 179 -50.50 -28.58 50.36
C VAL A 179 -50.84 -28.35 48.89
N LEU A 180 -52.03 -27.83 48.59
CA LEU A 180 -52.43 -27.51 47.22
C LEU A 180 -51.57 -26.38 46.61
N LYS A 181 -51.25 -25.33 47.38
CA LYS A 181 -50.36 -24.24 46.92
C LYS A 181 -48.95 -24.74 46.61
N GLU A 182 -48.47 -25.70 47.38
CA GLU A 182 -47.15 -26.31 47.17
C GLU A 182 -47.13 -27.17 45.92
N ILE A 183 -48.19 -27.93 45.66
CA ILE A 183 -48.36 -28.62 44.37
C ILE A 183 -48.37 -27.63 43.21
N ASP A 184 -49.05 -26.49 43.34
CA ASP A 184 -49.07 -25.47 42.30
C ASP A 184 -47.69 -24.83 42.11
N THR A 185 -46.91 -24.64 43.18
CA THR A 185 -45.52 -24.18 43.13
C THR A 185 -44.62 -25.20 42.44
N LEU A 186 -44.86 -26.48 42.67
CA LEU A 186 -44.13 -27.56 42.03
C LEU A 186 -44.42 -27.64 40.52
N ILE A 187 -45.69 -27.50 40.14
CA ILE A 187 -46.10 -27.39 38.73
C ILE A 187 -45.39 -26.22 38.07
N TYR A 188 -45.36 -25.05 38.73
CA TYR A 188 -44.68 -23.86 38.23
C TYR A 188 -43.16 -24.10 38.04
N ASN A 189 -42.47 -24.69 39.03
CA ASN A 189 -41.05 -24.98 38.91
C ASN A 189 -40.74 -26.01 37.81
N LYS A 190 -41.65 -26.97 37.60
CA LYS A 190 -41.58 -27.95 36.51
C LYS A 190 -41.77 -27.31 35.13
N GLU A 191 -42.72 -26.39 34.99
CA GLU A 191 -42.89 -25.62 33.76
C GLU A 191 -41.65 -24.78 33.45
N LYS A 192 -41.10 -24.11 34.46
CA LYS A 192 -39.85 -23.37 34.36
C LYS A 192 -38.68 -24.27 33.94
N LEU A 193 -38.56 -25.48 34.48
CA LEU A 193 -37.53 -26.43 34.07
C LEU A 193 -37.66 -26.81 32.59
N ASN A 194 -38.88 -27.07 32.13
CA ASN A 194 -39.15 -27.34 30.71
C ASN A 194 -38.77 -26.17 29.80
N GLU A 195 -39.04 -24.93 30.20
CA GLU A 195 -38.60 -23.75 29.45
C GLU A 195 -37.07 -23.65 29.32
N VAL A 196 -36.34 -23.94 30.41
CA VAL A 196 -34.87 -23.96 30.41
C VAL A 196 -34.35 -25.07 29.50
N LEU A 197 -34.93 -26.28 29.55
CA LEU A 197 -34.55 -27.40 28.67
C LEU A 197 -34.81 -27.10 27.20
N ILE A 198 -35.96 -26.52 26.85
CA ILE A 198 -36.27 -26.11 25.48
C ILE A 198 -35.25 -25.09 24.99
N THR A 199 -34.88 -24.13 25.84
CA THR A 199 -33.90 -23.10 25.52
C THR A 199 -32.50 -23.70 25.33
N ALA A 200 -32.07 -24.59 26.22
CA ALA A 200 -30.81 -25.31 26.09
C ALA A 200 -30.76 -26.11 24.78
N LYS A 201 -31.86 -26.78 24.41
CA LYS A 201 -31.96 -27.54 23.15
C LYS A 201 -31.86 -26.65 21.91
N LYS A 202 -32.49 -25.47 21.92
CA LYS A 202 -32.37 -24.49 20.84
C LYS A 202 -30.93 -23.99 20.70
N LEU A 203 -30.24 -23.72 21.80
CA LEU A 203 -28.83 -23.31 21.81
C LEU A 203 -27.89 -24.42 21.34
N LEU A 204 -28.14 -25.67 21.73
CA LEU A 204 -27.40 -26.83 21.23
C LEU A 204 -27.51 -26.94 19.70
N GLY A 205 -28.69 -26.67 19.12
CA GLY A 205 -28.88 -26.62 17.67
C GLY A 205 -27.98 -25.60 16.95
N LYS A 206 -27.65 -24.47 17.57
CA LYS A 206 -26.66 -23.52 17.03
C LYS A 206 -25.26 -24.11 17.04
N CYS A 207 -24.94 -24.91 18.07
CA CYS A 207 -23.64 -25.55 18.24
C CYS A 207 -23.38 -26.73 17.29
N GLN A 208 -24.43 -27.29 16.69
CA GLN A 208 -24.32 -28.49 15.83
C GLN A 208 -23.27 -28.34 14.72
N LYS A 209 -23.11 -27.14 14.15
CA LYS A 209 -22.26 -26.90 12.98
C LYS A 209 -20.76 -26.95 13.27
N PHE A 210 -20.34 -26.79 14.53
CA PHE A 210 -18.92 -26.65 14.89
C PHE A 210 -18.48 -27.60 16.00
N THR A 211 -19.36 -28.50 16.44
CA THR A 211 -19.04 -29.56 17.41
C THR A 211 -18.94 -30.92 16.74
N THR A 212 -18.25 -31.88 17.35
CA THR A 212 -18.24 -33.27 16.87
C THR A 212 -19.63 -33.92 16.94
N SER A 213 -19.93 -34.79 15.97
CA SER A 213 -21.21 -35.53 15.91
C SER A 213 -21.49 -36.30 17.20
N ASP A 214 -20.48 -36.95 17.78
CA ASP A 214 -20.65 -37.76 18.98
C ASP A 214 -20.98 -36.91 20.20
N SER A 215 -20.25 -35.80 20.43
CA SER A 215 -20.55 -34.89 21.54
C SER A 215 -21.94 -34.27 21.41
N PHE A 216 -22.33 -33.86 20.20
CA PHE A 216 -23.67 -33.34 19.93
C PHE A 216 -24.76 -34.36 20.27
N LYS A 217 -24.59 -35.59 19.78
CA LYS A 217 -25.57 -36.65 19.92
C LYS A 217 -25.81 -37.00 21.39
N VAL A 218 -24.74 -37.21 22.15
CA VAL A 218 -24.82 -37.53 23.59
C VAL A 218 -25.63 -36.46 24.32
N ILE A 219 -25.27 -35.18 24.15
CA ILE A 219 -25.96 -34.08 24.82
C ILE A 219 -27.42 -33.96 24.35
N ASN A 220 -27.68 -34.10 23.05
CA ASN A 220 -29.03 -34.02 22.50
C ASN A 220 -29.92 -35.15 23.03
N ASP A 221 -29.38 -36.37 23.15
CA ASP A 221 -30.10 -37.53 23.65
C ASP A 221 -30.42 -37.34 25.13
N SER A 222 -29.47 -36.90 25.96
CA SER A 222 -29.69 -36.58 27.38
C SER A 222 -30.76 -35.48 27.56
N LEU A 223 -30.67 -34.37 26.81
CA LEU A 223 -31.70 -33.32 26.86
C LEU A 223 -33.06 -33.83 26.39
N THR A 224 -33.09 -34.72 25.39
CA THR A 224 -34.34 -35.29 24.88
C THR A 224 -34.98 -36.23 25.90
N GLU A 225 -34.18 -37.03 26.62
CA GLU A 225 -34.68 -37.90 27.68
C GLU A 225 -35.25 -37.07 28.84
N LEU A 226 -34.54 -36.03 29.29
CA LEU A 226 -35.02 -35.09 30.31
C LEU A 226 -36.34 -34.41 29.92
N MET A 227 -36.49 -34.01 28.66
CA MET A 227 -37.75 -33.42 28.16
C MET A 227 -38.88 -34.44 27.97
N ARG A 228 -38.55 -35.71 27.71
CA ARG A 228 -39.52 -36.80 27.53
C ARG A 228 -40.02 -37.38 28.84
N PHE A 229 -39.47 -36.93 29.96
CA PHE A 229 -39.84 -37.37 31.30
C PHE A 229 -41.28 -36.92 31.63
N LYS A 230 -42.25 -37.63 31.05
CA LYS A 230 -43.69 -37.37 31.17
C LYS A 230 -44.29 -37.93 32.47
N PHE A 231 -43.55 -38.77 33.17
CA PHE A 231 -44.05 -39.52 34.32
C PHE A 231 -44.54 -38.61 35.47
N GLU A 232 -44.07 -37.36 35.49
CA GLU A 232 -44.46 -36.33 36.45
C GLU A 232 -45.94 -35.92 36.36
N ASP A 233 -46.55 -35.92 35.18
CA ASP A 233 -47.96 -35.50 35.06
C ASP A 233 -48.87 -36.50 35.77
N ASP A 234 -48.56 -37.81 35.65
CA ASP A 234 -49.30 -38.87 36.35
C ASP A 234 -49.09 -38.77 37.87
N ILE A 235 -47.83 -38.60 38.34
CA ILE A 235 -47.52 -38.39 39.77
C ILE A 235 -48.27 -37.18 40.32
N LEU A 236 -48.25 -36.05 39.61
CA LEU A 236 -48.90 -34.81 40.05
C LEU A 236 -50.43 -34.94 40.09
N ILE A 237 -51.01 -35.64 39.11
CA ILE A 237 -52.45 -35.93 39.08
C ILE A 237 -52.83 -36.88 40.22
N GLU A 238 -52.01 -37.90 40.47
CA GLU A 238 -52.22 -38.88 41.53
C GLU A 238 -52.08 -38.24 42.92
N LEU A 239 -51.06 -37.39 43.13
CA LEU A 239 -50.90 -36.54 44.34
C LEU A 239 -52.14 -35.67 44.58
N LYS A 240 -52.58 -34.93 43.55
CA LYS A 240 -53.81 -34.12 43.64
C LYS A 240 -55.02 -34.97 44.01
N THR A 241 -55.08 -36.22 43.56
CA THR A 241 -56.18 -37.15 43.84
C THR A 241 -56.13 -37.69 45.28
N ILE A 242 -54.95 -38.10 45.77
CA ILE A 242 -54.73 -38.59 47.13
C ILE A 242 -55.13 -37.53 48.15
N ILE A 243 -54.67 -36.28 47.97
CA ILE A 243 -54.97 -35.16 48.87
C ILE A 243 -56.46 -34.80 48.84
N LYS A 244 -57.10 -34.80 47.67
CA LYS A 244 -58.55 -34.55 47.57
C LYS A 244 -59.37 -35.62 48.30
N LYS A 245 -58.91 -36.87 48.30
CA LYS A 245 -59.59 -38.01 48.93
C LYS A 245 -59.26 -38.21 50.42
N ASN A 246 -58.36 -37.41 51.01
CA ASN A 246 -57.79 -37.68 52.34
C ASN A 246 -57.14 -39.07 52.44
N GLY A 247 -56.56 -39.56 51.34
CA GLY A 247 -55.82 -40.82 51.35
C GLY A 247 -54.40 -40.63 51.89
N SER A 248 -53.79 -41.72 52.35
CA SER A 248 -52.33 -41.83 52.43
C SER A 248 -51.78 -42.27 51.07
N ALA A 249 -50.58 -41.83 50.70
CA ALA A 249 -49.90 -42.40 49.55
C ALA A 249 -49.57 -43.87 49.82
N GLU A 250 -49.79 -44.74 48.82
CA GLU A 250 -49.31 -46.11 48.90
C GLU A 250 -47.78 -46.13 48.82
N GLN A 251 -47.15 -47.05 49.54
CA GLN A 251 -45.68 -47.18 49.51
C GLN A 251 -45.16 -47.40 48.08
N SER A 252 -45.92 -48.12 47.25
CA SER A 252 -45.63 -48.33 45.82
C SER A 252 -45.51 -47.01 45.04
N PHE A 253 -46.38 -46.04 45.34
CA PHE A 253 -46.37 -44.72 44.73
C PHE A 253 -45.14 -43.91 45.16
N LEU A 254 -44.84 -43.92 46.47
CA LEU A 254 -43.66 -43.23 47.02
C LEU A 254 -42.35 -43.80 46.45
N THR A 255 -42.22 -45.13 46.39
CA THR A 255 -41.06 -45.78 45.78
C THR A 255 -40.89 -45.37 44.31
N LYS A 256 -41.98 -45.39 43.54
CA LYS A 256 -41.95 -44.98 42.12
C LYS A 256 -41.53 -43.52 41.95
N MET A 257 -41.93 -42.66 42.88
CA MET A 257 -41.54 -41.26 42.91
C MET A 257 -40.04 -41.09 43.24
N ASP A 258 -39.51 -41.81 44.22
CA ASP A 258 -38.09 -41.79 44.57
C ASP A 258 -37.21 -42.26 43.39
N GLU A 259 -37.55 -43.39 42.77
CA GLU A 259 -36.87 -43.90 41.56
C GLU A 259 -36.86 -42.88 40.42
N THR A 260 -37.96 -42.14 40.28
CA THR A 260 -38.14 -41.08 39.27
C THR A 260 -37.21 -39.90 39.54
N ILE A 261 -37.15 -39.41 40.79
CA ILE A 261 -36.26 -38.32 41.21
C ILE A 261 -34.80 -38.74 41.05
N ASP A 262 -34.45 -39.97 41.45
CA ASP A 262 -33.07 -40.47 41.38
C ASP A 262 -32.60 -40.57 39.93
N LYS A 263 -33.43 -41.13 39.03
CA LYS A 263 -33.11 -41.19 37.60
C LYS A 263 -32.92 -39.80 36.99
N TYR A 264 -33.78 -38.83 37.34
CA TYR A 264 -33.65 -37.47 36.84
C TYR A 264 -32.41 -36.76 37.41
N ASN A 265 -32.12 -37.00 38.68
CA ASN A 265 -30.95 -36.46 39.37
C ASN A 265 -29.65 -37.00 38.75
N GLU A 266 -29.59 -38.27 38.39
CA GLU A 266 -28.47 -38.86 37.64
C GLU A 266 -28.26 -38.13 36.31
N MET A 267 -29.31 -38.06 35.48
CA MET A 267 -29.25 -37.40 34.16
C MET A 267 -28.83 -35.92 34.25
N VAL A 268 -29.35 -35.16 35.22
CA VAL A 268 -29.00 -33.75 35.41
C VAL A 268 -27.57 -33.57 35.90
N ASN A 269 -27.05 -34.46 36.74
CA ASN A 269 -25.68 -34.38 37.24
C ASN A 269 -24.64 -34.70 36.17
N GLU A 270 -25.00 -35.49 35.16
CA GLU A 270 -24.14 -35.76 34.01
C GLU A 270 -24.02 -34.55 33.07
N LEU A 271 -25.07 -33.74 32.92
CA LEU A 271 -25.13 -32.64 31.95
C LEU A 271 -23.96 -31.65 32.02
N PRO A 272 -23.56 -31.10 33.19
CA PRO A 272 -22.43 -30.17 33.28
C PRO A 272 -21.08 -30.80 32.90
N GLY A 273 -20.96 -32.13 33.02
CA GLY A 273 -19.77 -32.88 32.63
C GLY A 273 -19.66 -33.10 31.12
N LEU A 274 -20.75 -32.95 30.37
CA LEU A 274 -20.75 -33.15 28.92
C LEU A 274 -20.07 -31.97 28.22
N GLN A 275 -18.97 -32.26 27.53
CA GLN A 275 -18.21 -31.26 26.80
C GLN A 275 -18.55 -31.28 25.30
N LEU A 276 -18.94 -30.14 24.76
CA LEU A 276 -18.91 -29.91 23.32
C LEU A 276 -17.44 -29.86 22.86
N LYS A 277 -17.03 -30.84 22.07
CA LYS A 277 -15.71 -30.84 21.43
C LYS A 277 -15.83 -30.12 20.10
N SER A 278 -15.08 -29.04 19.93
CA SER A 278 -15.00 -28.33 18.64
C SER A 278 -14.35 -29.23 17.58
N VAL A 279 -14.79 -29.11 16.33
CA VAL A 279 -14.14 -29.74 15.17
C VAL A 279 -12.72 -29.20 14.97
N GLU A 280 -12.47 -27.93 15.33
CA GLU A 280 -11.14 -27.31 15.27
C GLU A 280 -10.86 -26.38 16.46
N PRO A 281 -9.69 -26.47 17.10
CA PRO A 281 -9.23 -25.50 18.09
C PRO A 281 -8.98 -24.10 17.48
N ILE A 282 -9.16 -23.04 18.28
CA ILE A 282 -8.88 -21.65 17.87
C ILE A 282 -7.40 -21.46 17.47
N HIS A 283 -6.48 -22.03 18.25
CA HIS A 283 -5.04 -21.82 18.10
C HIS A 283 -4.49 -22.35 16.77
N GLN A 284 -5.08 -23.43 16.22
CA GLN A 284 -4.64 -23.98 14.94
C GLN A 284 -5.05 -23.11 13.74
N ALA A 285 -6.12 -22.31 13.84
CA ALA A 285 -6.54 -21.43 12.74
C ALA A 285 -5.75 -20.13 12.63
N ALA A 286 -5.04 -19.72 13.69
CA ALA A 286 -4.14 -18.57 13.61
C ALA A 286 -2.81 -18.89 12.92
N ILE A 287 -2.48 -20.18 12.78
CA ILE A 287 -1.18 -20.66 12.27
C ILE A 287 -1.26 -21.10 10.79
N GLN A 288 -2.47 -21.29 10.24
CA GLN A 288 -2.70 -21.66 8.82
C GLN A 288 -3.06 -20.45 7.95
#